data_AF-A0A501X013-F1
#
_entry.id   AF-A0A501X013-F1
#
_cell.length_a   1.000
_cell.length_b   1.000
_cell.length_c   1.000
_cell.angle_alpha   90.00
_cell.angle_beta   90.00
_cell.angle_gamma   90.00
#
_symmetry.space_group_name_H-M   'P 1'
#
loop_
_entity.id
_entity.type
_entity.pdbx_description
1 polymer ?
#
loop_
_entity_poly.entity_id
_entity_poly.type
_entity_poly.pdbx_seq_one_letter_code
_entity_poly.pdbx_strand_id
1 'polypeptide(L)'
;MAMELELKLMVQPNYLKSVCDFINQQLAGNTLQGARRPTLTLMNGYYDTADAKLLNAGIALRIRAVNQQYIQTVKTRGSSRIGMHERGEWEWQLPSDSLDLNLVAQLPLPDELKDMSWSRELIEVFRTDFERQVWDVSFGNSAIEMVCDQGEVSSPYGQDGISELELELKQGSAEDLYGLAAFLAEHLPVQVSVVSKAQKGARLRHRKIELPAKPAAHSDLLSFAAYWYEAWLVYWEAMYYLKDEAFLHPVRHALTQLAQCLPEALRAQLHDLDKSYGEILPSTPSRLLEELAALTNTGKMMVTTGRWLNQQTS
;
A
#
# COMPACT_ATOMS: atom_id res chain seq x y z
N MET A 1 -9.48 19.78 -4.12
CA MET A 1 -9.48 18.42 -3.55
C MET A 1 -9.35 17.49 -4.74
N ALA A 2 -8.23 16.78 -4.85
CA ALA A 2 -8.16 15.61 -5.71
C ALA A 2 -8.52 14.40 -4.85
N MET A 3 -9.40 13.55 -5.36
CA MET A 3 -9.61 12.21 -4.81
C MET A 3 -8.61 11.31 -5.52
N GLU A 4 -7.67 10.76 -4.75
CA GLU A 4 -6.66 9.83 -5.25
C GLU A 4 -7.17 8.41 -5.02
N LEU A 5 -7.23 7.59 -6.08
CA LEU A 5 -7.55 6.17 -6.00
C LEU A 5 -6.36 5.34 -6.47
N GLU A 6 -5.75 4.58 -5.56
CA GLU A 6 -4.57 3.77 -5.83
C GLU A 6 -4.71 2.32 -5.35
N LEU A 7 -4.03 1.41 -6.04
CA LEU A 7 -3.75 0.06 -5.59
C LEU A 7 -2.24 -0.09 -5.39
N LYS A 8 -1.82 -0.43 -4.17
CA LYS A 8 -0.41 -0.67 -3.84
C LYS A 8 -0.10 -2.15 -3.85
N LEU A 9 1.01 -2.50 -4.47
CA LEU A 9 1.55 -3.85 -4.55
C LEU A 9 2.95 -3.86 -3.91
N MET A 10 3.12 -4.63 -2.84
CA MET A 10 4.42 -4.98 -2.31
C MET A 10 5.16 -5.85 -3.33
N VAL A 11 6.46 -5.58 -3.50
CA VAL A 11 7.37 -6.37 -4.34
C VAL A 11 8.62 -6.62 -3.52
N GLN A 12 9.07 -7.87 -3.38
CA GLN A 12 10.35 -8.10 -2.69
C GLN A 12 11.51 -7.46 -3.48
N PRO A 13 12.53 -6.88 -2.81
CA PRO A 13 13.57 -6.09 -3.48
C PRO A 13 14.29 -6.83 -4.62
N ASN A 14 14.45 -8.15 -4.50
CA ASN A 14 15.06 -9.01 -5.53
C ASN A 14 14.23 -9.11 -6.82
N TYR A 15 12.92 -8.82 -6.78
CA TYR A 15 12.03 -8.85 -7.94
C TYR A 15 11.76 -7.48 -8.55
N LEU A 16 12.00 -6.37 -7.85
CA LEU A 16 11.60 -5.04 -8.30
C LEU A 16 12.21 -4.66 -9.66
N LYS A 17 13.48 -5.03 -9.90
CA LYS A 17 14.12 -4.85 -11.20
C LYS A 17 13.40 -5.63 -12.30
N SER A 18 13.06 -6.90 -12.05
CA SER A 18 12.33 -7.74 -13.00
C SER A 18 10.92 -7.21 -13.28
N VAL A 19 10.25 -6.62 -12.28
CA VAL A 19 8.97 -5.92 -12.46
C VAL A 19 9.14 -4.73 -13.40
N CYS A 20 10.13 -3.87 -13.18
CA CYS A 20 10.40 -2.72 -14.05
C CYS A 20 10.77 -3.15 -15.48
N ASP A 21 11.62 -4.17 -15.61
CA ASP A 21 12.03 -4.73 -16.90
C ASP A 21 10.82 -5.31 -17.66
N PHE A 22 9.92 -6.02 -16.96
CA PHE A 22 8.68 -6.53 -17.54
C PHE A 22 7.77 -5.41 -18.04
N ILE A 23 7.53 -4.36 -17.25
CA ILE A 23 6.70 -3.21 -17.65
C ILE A 23 7.27 -2.56 -18.92
N ASN A 24 8.59 -2.33 -18.96
CA ASN A 24 9.27 -1.78 -20.14
C ASN A 24 9.09 -2.69 -21.38
N GLN A 25 9.16 -4.01 -21.20
CA GLN A 25 8.93 -4.97 -22.27
C GLN A 25 7.49 -4.92 -22.79
N GLN A 26 6.49 -4.82 -21.92
CA GLN A 26 5.09 -4.74 -22.32
C GLN A 26 4.77 -3.46 -23.10
N LEU A 27 5.40 -2.34 -22.73
CA LEU A 27 5.31 -1.07 -23.48
C LEU A 27 6.01 -1.16 -24.84
N ALA A 28 7.23 -1.68 -24.89
CA ALA A 28 7.97 -1.85 -26.14
C ALA A 28 7.28 -2.82 -27.11
N GLY A 29 6.60 -3.85 -26.57
CA GLY A 29 5.79 -4.81 -27.32
C GLY A 29 4.40 -4.30 -27.72
N ASN A 30 4.00 -3.09 -27.31
CA ASN A 30 2.66 -2.53 -27.48
C ASN A 30 1.52 -3.36 -26.87
N THR A 31 1.84 -4.25 -25.92
CA THR A 31 0.83 -4.96 -25.10
C THR A 31 0.19 -3.99 -24.11
N LEU A 32 1.00 -3.10 -23.53
CA LEU A 32 0.53 -1.92 -22.82
C LEU A 32 0.78 -0.69 -23.69
N GLN A 33 -0.17 0.23 -23.73
CA GLN A 33 0.01 1.54 -24.38
C GLN A 33 0.41 2.55 -23.33
N GLY A 34 1.43 3.36 -23.62
CA GLY A 34 1.93 4.32 -22.64
C GLY A 34 3.35 4.77 -22.90
N ALA A 35 3.91 5.47 -21.93
CA ALA A 35 5.29 5.93 -21.98
C ALA A 35 5.95 5.92 -20.59
N ARG A 36 7.25 5.68 -20.58
CA ARG A 36 8.08 5.85 -19.38
C ARG A 36 8.46 7.32 -19.20
N ARG A 37 8.37 7.82 -17.97
CA ARG A 37 8.86 9.14 -17.56
C ARG A 37 10.26 9.05 -16.93
N PRO A 38 10.99 10.17 -16.80
CA PRO A 38 12.27 10.21 -16.09
C PRO A 38 12.12 9.69 -14.65
N THR A 39 13.13 8.96 -14.18
CA THR A 39 13.24 8.56 -12.77
C THR A 39 13.35 9.80 -11.88
N LEU A 40 12.71 9.76 -10.71
CA LEU A 40 12.74 10.83 -9.72
C LEU A 40 13.46 10.33 -8.45
N THR A 41 14.28 11.19 -7.84
CA THR A 41 14.78 10.99 -6.48
C THR A 41 13.93 11.82 -5.54
N LEU A 42 13.25 11.17 -4.59
CA LEU A 42 12.29 11.79 -3.69
C LEU A 42 12.77 11.69 -2.25
N MET A 43 12.90 12.84 -1.59
CA MET A 43 13.21 12.93 -0.16
C MET A 43 12.01 13.55 0.54
N ASN A 44 11.50 12.90 1.59
CA ASN A 44 10.29 13.36 2.27
C ASN A 44 10.53 13.38 3.79
N GLY A 45 10.25 14.51 4.44
CA GLY A 45 10.14 14.62 5.89
C GLY A 45 8.69 14.55 6.32
N TYR A 46 8.36 13.64 7.23
CA TYR A 46 7.01 13.49 7.78
C TYR A 46 6.93 14.10 9.18
N TYR A 47 5.84 14.80 9.44
CA TYR A 47 5.66 15.59 10.66
C TYR A 47 4.42 15.15 11.42
N ASP A 48 4.57 14.94 12.72
CA ASP A 48 3.50 14.60 13.66
C ASP A 48 3.92 15.04 15.07
N THR A 49 3.03 14.92 16.04
CA THR A 49 3.36 15.10 17.46
C THR A 49 4.04 13.85 18.03
N ALA A 50 4.69 14.00 19.18
CA ALA A 50 5.34 12.89 19.87
C ALA A 50 4.37 11.76 20.28
N ASP A 51 3.06 11.99 20.30
CA ASP A 51 2.02 11.00 20.58
C ASP A 51 1.20 10.60 19.33
N ALA A 52 1.67 10.99 18.13
CA ALA A 52 1.10 10.62 16.84
C ALA A 52 -0.35 11.11 16.63
N LYS A 53 -0.68 12.34 17.08
CA LYS A 53 -2.03 12.91 16.97
C LYS A 53 -2.53 12.95 15.53
N LEU A 54 -1.70 13.33 14.57
CA LEU A 54 -2.11 13.43 13.17
C LEU A 54 -2.39 12.04 12.62
N LEU A 55 -1.47 11.08 12.80
CA LEU A 55 -1.67 9.72 12.35
C LEU A 55 -2.93 9.07 12.94
N ASN A 56 -3.17 9.26 14.25
CA ASN A 56 -4.34 8.73 14.94
C ASN A 56 -5.65 9.33 14.39
N ALA A 57 -5.63 10.62 14.05
CA ALA A 57 -6.72 11.32 13.38
C ALA A 57 -6.81 10.98 11.88
N GLY A 58 -5.94 10.11 11.36
CA GLY A 58 -5.89 9.76 9.95
C GLY A 58 -5.38 10.88 9.07
N ILE A 59 -4.35 11.60 9.49
CA ILE A 59 -3.67 12.64 8.71
C ILE A 59 -2.20 12.28 8.57
N ALA A 60 -1.68 12.37 7.35
CA ALA A 60 -0.25 12.35 7.09
C ALA A 60 0.17 13.72 6.52
N LEU A 61 1.01 14.43 7.27
CA LEU A 61 1.61 15.70 6.87
C LEU A 61 3.08 15.46 6.49
N ARG A 62 3.48 15.89 5.29
CA ARG A 62 4.87 15.81 4.85
C ARG A 62 5.31 17.04 4.09
N ILE A 63 6.62 17.23 4.04
CA ILE A 63 7.31 18.03 3.02
C ILE A 63 8.13 17.09 2.16
N ARG A 64 7.96 17.20 0.84
CA ARG A 64 8.77 16.52 -0.16
C ARG A 64 9.73 17.51 -0.79
N ALA A 65 11.01 17.16 -0.85
CA ALA A 65 11.99 17.81 -1.70
C ALA A 65 12.19 16.99 -2.98
N VAL A 66 12.04 17.65 -4.13
CA VAL A 66 12.28 17.07 -5.46
C VAL A 66 12.74 18.16 -6.41
N ASN A 67 13.85 17.96 -7.12
CA ASN A 67 14.39 18.92 -8.10
C ASN A 67 14.50 20.37 -7.57
N GLN A 68 15.00 20.55 -6.35
CA GLN A 68 15.11 21.85 -5.65
C GLN A 68 13.76 22.56 -5.38
N GLN A 69 12.65 21.84 -5.52
CA GLN A 69 11.32 22.30 -5.15
C GLN A 69 10.85 21.60 -3.88
N TYR A 70 10.08 22.33 -3.08
CA TYR A 70 9.45 21.81 -1.87
C TYR A 70 7.94 21.74 -2.07
N ILE A 71 7.36 20.61 -1.70
CA ILE A 71 5.92 20.36 -1.80
C ILE A 71 5.43 19.93 -0.43
N GLN A 72 4.55 20.71 0.17
CA GLN A 72 3.79 20.28 1.34
C GLN A 72 2.61 19.44 0.88
N THR A 73 2.45 18.26 1.47
CA THR A 73 1.30 17.38 1.22
C THR A 73 0.58 17.11 2.54
N VAL A 74 -0.74 17.24 2.52
CA VAL A 74 -1.62 16.62 3.51
C VAL A 74 -2.40 15.51 2.81
N LYS A 75 -2.31 14.28 3.33
CA LYS A 75 -3.16 13.15 2.95
C LYS A 75 -4.08 12.80 4.13
N THR A 76 -5.35 12.57 3.87
CA THR A 76 -6.27 12.00 4.87
C THR A 76 -6.28 10.47 4.77
N ARG A 77 -6.73 9.82 5.84
CA ARG A 77 -7.25 8.47 5.83
C ARG A 77 -8.64 8.61 5.21
N GLY A 78 -8.74 8.39 3.91
CA GLY A 78 -10.05 8.35 3.27
C GLY A 78 -10.76 7.02 3.50
N SER A 79 -11.87 6.79 2.83
CA SER A 79 -12.53 5.50 2.81
C SER A 79 -11.62 4.48 2.13
N SER A 80 -11.18 3.44 2.83
CA SER A 80 -10.58 2.30 2.13
C SER A 80 -11.67 1.64 1.29
N ARG A 81 -11.52 1.71 -0.03
CA ARG A 81 -11.98 0.60 -0.87
C ARG A 81 -11.15 -0.62 -0.48
N ILE A 82 -11.75 -1.80 -0.42
CA ILE A 82 -11.13 -2.96 0.23
C ILE A 82 -9.80 -3.30 -0.45
N GLY A 83 -8.68 -3.11 0.23
CA GLY A 83 -7.33 -3.28 -0.34
C GLY A 83 -6.82 -2.14 -1.25
N MET A 84 -7.54 -1.02 -1.35
CA MET A 84 -7.14 0.18 -2.09
C MET A 84 -7.04 1.37 -1.14
N HIS A 85 -6.38 2.43 -1.59
CA HIS A 85 -6.45 3.71 -0.91
C HIS A 85 -7.27 4.69 -1.75
N GLU A 86 -8.40 5.15 -1.21
CA GLU A 86 -9.14 6.29 -1.72
C GLU A 86 -9.06 7.39 -0.67
N ARG A 87 -8.45 8.53 -0.98
CA ARG A 87 -8.20 9.58 0.03
C ARG A 87 -8.19 10.98 -0.53
N GLY A 88 -8.42 11.95 0.36
CA GLY A 88 -8.19 13.35 0.07
C GLY A 88 -6.70 13.64 0.11
N GLU A 89 -6.21 14.30 -0.93
CA GLU A 89 -4.85 14.82 -1.00
C GLU A 89 -4.87 16.31 -1.38
N TRP A 90 -4.03 17.07 -0.66
CA TRP A 90 -3.77 18.48 -0.93
C TRP A 90 -2.27 18.70 -1.00
N GLU A 91 -1.82 19.27 -2.11
CA GLU A 91 -0.42 19.60 -2.36
C GLU A 91 -0.26 21.10 -2.60
N TRP A 92 0.78 21.67 -2.00
CA TRP A 92 1.16 23.06 -2.20
C TRP A 92 2.66 23.17 -2.44
N GLN A 93 3.05 23.92 -3.46
CA GLN A 93 4.45 24.32 -3.63
C GLN A 93 4.83 25.31 -2.54
N LEU A 94 5.97 25.08 -1.91
CA LEU A 94 6.54 25.93 -0.89
C LEU A 94 7.85 26.57 -1.37
N PRO A 95 8.16 27.80 -0.91
CA PRO A 95 9.41 28.46 -1.24
C PRO A 95 10.62 27.90 -0.46
N SER A 96 10.39 27.06 0.56
CA SER A 96 11.41 26.49 1.44
C SER A 96 10.94 25.15 2.03
N ASP A 97 11.82 24.47 2.77
CA ASP A 97 11.57 23.21 3.48
C ASP A 97 10.79 23.36 4.80
N SER A 98 10.06 24.47 4.97
CA SER A 98 9.31 24.78 6.19
C SER A 98 7.80 24.70 5.97
N LEU A 99 7.09 24.03 6.88
CA LEU A 99 5.65 23.83 6.80
C LEU A 99 4.89 25.17 6.86
N ASP A 100 3.89 25.33 6.01
CA ASP A 100 2.90 26.40 6.12
C ASP A 100 1.60 25.84 6.70
N LEU A 101 1.46 25.98 8.01
CA LEU A 101 0.31 25.48 8.76
C LEU A 101 -0.96 26.31 8.56
N ASN A 102 -0.86 27.52 7.98
CA ASN A 102 -2.05 28.29 7.61
C ASN A 102 -2.79 27.61 6.45
N LEU A 103 -2.07 26.93 5.56
CA LEU A 103 -2.67 26.12 4.50
C LEU A 103 -3.38 24.88 5.09
N VAL A 104 -2.78 24.26 6.11
CA VAL A 104 -3.36 23.10 6.79
C VAL A 104 -4.64 23.49 7.55
N ALA A 105 -4.66 24.64 8.21
CA ALA A 105 -5.82 25.15 8.95
C ALA A 105 -7.05 25.43 8.06
N GLN A 106 -6.88 25.54 6.74
CA GLN A 106 -7.98 25.73 5.79
C GLN A 106 -8.64 24.40 5.36
N LEU A 107 -8.05 23.26 5.74
CA LEU A 107 -8.57 21.94 5.40
C LEU A 107 -9.76 21.54 6.30
N PRO A 108 -10.64 20.65 5.82
CA PRO A 108 -11.66 20.02 6.65
C PRO A 108 -11.03 18.98 7.59
N LEU A 109 -10.34 19.46 8.63
CA LEU A 109 -9.69 18.60 9.62
C LEU A 109 -10.73 17.89 10.53
N PRO A 110 -10.42 16.67 11.03
CA PRO A 110 -11.19 16.02 12.08
C PRO A 110 -11.36 16.93 13.31
N ASP A 111 -12.47 16.75 14.06
CA ASP A 111 -12.83 17.63 15.19
C ASP A 111 -11.70 17.81 16.21
N GLU A 112 -10.99 16.73 16.51
CA GLU A 112 -9.85 16.69 17.44
C GLU A 112 -8.61 17.48 16.97
N LEU A 113 -8.53 17.85 15.69
CA LEU A 113 -7.43 18.64 15.13
C LEU A 113 -7.83 20.08 14.78
N LYS A 114 -9.12 20.44 14.85
CA LYS A 114 -9.63 21.76 14.40
C LYS A 114 -9.06 22.95 15.16
N ASP A 115 -8.70 22.77 16.43
CA ASP A 115 -8.17 23.86 17.26
C ASP A 115 -6.70 24.22 16.96
N MET A 116 -6.03 23.41 16.13
CA MET A 116 -4.61 23.56 15.75
C MET A 116 -3.63 23.62 16.93
N SER A 117 -4.03 23.26 18.15
CA SER A 117 -3.19 23.34 19.36
C SER A 117 -1.93 22.47 19.26
N TRP A 118 -2.05 21.34 18.56
CA TRP A 118 -0.99 20.39 18.22
C TRP A 118 0.13 20.97 17.32
N SER A 119 -0.13 22.05 16.58
CA SER A 119 0.81 22.62 15.60
C SER A 119 2.19 22.96 16.18
N ARG A 120 2.23 23.39 17.44
CA ARG A 120 3.46 23.78 18.14
C ARG A 120 4.27 22.58 18.66
N GLU A 121 3.66 21.40 18.67
CA GLU A 121 4.26 20.14 19.12
C GLU A 121 4.79 19.31 17.95
N LEU A 122 4.64 19.79 16.71
CA LEU A 122 5.11 19.08 15.53
C LEU A 122 6.62 18.91 15.56
N ILE A 123 7.04 17.67 15.31
CA ILE A 123 8.42 17.29 15.08
C ILE A 123 8.50 16.47 13.80
N GLU A 124 9.67 16.46 13.18
CA GLU A 124 9.95 15.47 12.13
C GLU A 124 10.04 14.08 12.79
N VAL A 125 9.12 13.18 12.44
CA VAL A 125 8.99 11.86 13.08
C VAL A 125 9.73 10.76 12.35
N PHE A 126 9.82 10.86 11.01
CA PHE A 126 10.58 9.96 10.15
C PHE A 126 10.78 10.61 8.77
N ARG A 127 11.69 10.03 7.99
CA ARG A 127 11.94 10.38 6.60
C ARG A 127 11.67 9.21 5.66
N THR A 128 11.42 9.53 4.40
CA THR A 128 11.45 8.55 3.32
C THR A 128 12.32 9.05 2.18
N ASP A 129 13.33 8.25 1.81
CA ASP A 129 14.29 8.56 0.76
C ASP A 129 14.27 7.40 -0.25
N PHE A 130 13.81 7.66 -1.47
CA PHE A 130 13.63 6.61 -2.48
C PHE A 130 13.73 7.13 -3.92
N GLU A 131 14.10 6.22 -4.82
CA GLU A 131 13.97 6.42 -6.26
C GLU A 131 12.61 5.94 -6.74
N ARG A 132 11.98 6.76 -7.59
CA ARG A 132 10.68 6.47 -8.20
C ARG A 132 10.84 6.37 -9.72
N GLN A 133 10.57 5.20 -10.26
CA GLN A 133 10.39 5.01 -11.70
C GLN A 133 8.92 5.16 -12.07
N VAL A 134 8.62 5.81 -13.18
CA VAL A 134 7.25 6.24 -13.50
C VAL A 134 6.87 5.86 -14.93
N TRP A 135 5.64 5.37 -15.10
CA TRP A 135 5.04 5.08 -16.40
C TRP A 135 3.60 5.59 -16.45
N ASP A 136 3.25 6.28 -17.53
CA ASP A 136 1.86 6.61 -17.84
C ASP A 136 1.31 5.52 -18.76
N VAL A 137 0.25 4.83 -18.34
CA VAL A 137 -0.30 3.66 -19.05
C VAL A 137 -1.79 3.81 -19.28
N SER A 138 -2.21 3.48 -20.49
CA SER A 138 -3.61 3.29 -20.85
C SER A 138 -3.95 1.80 -20.74
N PHE A 139 -4.98 1.48 -19.97
CA PHE A 139 -5.48 0.11 -19.81
C PHE A 139 -7.02 0.12 -19.79
N GLY A 140 -7.65 -0.68 -20.65
CA GLY A 140 -9.09 -0.59 -20.86
C GLY A 140 -9.48 0.81 -21.37
N ASN A 141 -10.36 1.49 -20.62
CA ASN A 141 -10.77 2.88 -20.90
C ASN A 141 -10.17 3.88 -19.90
N SER A 142 -9.12 3.47 -19.18
CA SER A 142 -8.56 4.21 -18.06
C SER A 142 -7.12 4.66 -18.32
N ALA A 143 -6.77 5.81 -17.75
CA ALA A 143 -5.41 6.32 -17.65
C ALA A 143 -4.88 6.07 -16.24
N ILE A 144 -3.77 5.35 -16.13
CA ILE A 144 -3.18 4.88 -14.88
C ILE A 144 -1.71 5.31 -14.84
N GLU A 145 -1.31 5.94 -13.74
CA GLU A 145 0.10 6.16 -13.42
C GLU A 145 0.61 4.93 -12.67
N MET A 146 1.61 4.25 -13.21
CA MET A 146 2.34 3.19 -12.51
C MET A 146 3.65 3.75 -11.97
N VAL A 147 3.97 3.46 -10.72
CA VAL A 147 5.24 3.84 -10.12
C VAL A 147 5.89 2.68 -9.38
N CYS A 148 7.19 2.49 -9.59
CA CYS A 148 8.00 1.60 -8.77
C CYS A 148 8.87 2.45 -7.85
N ASP A 149 8.73 2.25 -6.55
CA ASP A 149 9.51 2.93 -5.52
C ASP A 149 10.53 1.98 -4.89
N GLN A 150 11.78 2.43 -4.81
CA GLN A 150 12.87 1.71 -4.15
C GLN A 150 13.66 2.63 -3.23
N GLY A 151 13.76 2.28 -1.95
CA GLY A 151 14.52 3.07 -0.98
C GLY A 151 14.22 2.65 0.44
N GLU A 152 14.14 3.62 1.35
CA GLU A 152 13.92 3.36 2.77
C GLU A 152 13.04 4.40 3.47
N VAL A 153 12.44 3.95 4.56
CA VAL A 153 11.90 4.78 5.63
C VAL A 153 12.92 4.78 6.77
N SER A 154 13.29 5.94 7.29
CA SER A 154 14.27 6.07 8.37
C SER A 154 13.74 6.94 9.50
N SER A 155 14.08 6.58 10.75
CA SER A 155 13.75 7.34 11.95
C SER A 155 14.83 7.14 13.02
N PRO A 156 14.82 7.90 14.12
CA PRO A 156 15.71 7.64 15.26
C PRO A 156 15.57 6.24 15.88
N TYR A 157 14.51 5.49 15.53
CA TYR A 157 14.20 4.18 16.10
C TYR A 157 14.57 3.01 15.18
N GLY A 158 14.99 3.27 13.94
CA GLY A 158 15.37 2.24 12.97
C GLY A 158 15.04 2.60 11.53
N GLN A 159 15.10 1.60 10.66
CA GLN A 159 14.84 1.70 9.23
C GLN A 159 13.94 0.57 8.74
N ASP A 160 13.24 0.82 7.64
CA ASP A 160 12.36 -0.12 6.96
C ASP A 160 12.47 0.08 5.44
N GLY A 161 12.41 -1.01 4.68
CA GLY A 161 12.59 -0.96 3.23
C GLY A 161 11.36 -0.47 2.48
N ILE A 162 11.57 0.33 1.44
CA ILE A 162 10.58 0.66 0.42
C ILE A 162 10.91 -0.15 -0.84
N SER A 163 9.98 -1.01 -1.24
CA SER A 163 10.05 -1.79 -2.48
C SER A 163 8.61 -2.12 -2.89
N GLU A 164 8.04 -1.28 -3.73
CA GLU A 164 6.61 -1.33 -4.05
C GLU A 164 6.32 -0.83 -5.46
N LEU A 165 5.22 -1.35 -6.02
CA LEU A 165 4.59 -0.90 -7.24
C LEU A 165 3.23 -0.29 -6.87
N GLU A 166 3.02 0.99 -7.15
CA GLU A 166 1.72 1.65 -6.97
C GLU A 166 1.07 1.87 -8.34
N LEU A 167 -0.23 1.61 -8.43
CA LEU A 167 -1.07 1.89 -9.59
C LEU A 167 -2.08 2.97 -9.18
N GLU A 168 -1.96 4.18 -9.71
CA GLU A 168 -2.85 5.31 -9.40
C GLU A 168 -3.78 5.59 -10.59
N LEU A 169 -5.10 5.58 -10.35
CA LEU A 169 -6.08 5.91 -11.37
C LEU A 169 -6.14 7.43 -11.59
N LYS A 170 -5.71 7.91 -12.76
CA LYS A 170 -5.79 9.33 -13.13
C LYS A 170 -7.14 9.66 -13.76
N GLN A 171 -7.68 8.74 -14.54
CA GLN A 171 -9.00 8.84 -15.17
C GLN A 171 -9.54 7.45 -15.48
N GLY A 172 -10.85 7.24 -15.35
CA GLY A 172 -11.52 6.01 -15.76
C GLY A 172 -12.15 5.27 -14.59
N SER A 173 -11.96 3.95 -14.50
CA SER A 173 -12.65 3.08 -13.56
C SER A 173 -11.71 2.29 -12.63
N ALA A 174 -12.18 2.01 -11.42
CA ALA A 174 -11.49 1.11 -10.49
C ALA A 174 -11.38 -0.33 -11.03
N GLU A 175 -12.28 -0.74 -11.93
CA GLU A 175 -12.26 -2.06 -12.54
C GLU A 175 -11.03 -2.25 -13.45
N ASP A 176 -10.71 -1.25 -14.27
CA ASP A 176 -9.51 -1.30 -15.12
C ASP A 176 -8.23 -1.32 -14.28
N LEU A 177 -8.23 -0.66 -13.12
CA LEU A 177 -7.10 -0.68 -12.18
C LEU A 177 -6.85 -2.10 -11.64
N TYR A 178 -7.91 -2.81 -11.24
CA TYR A 178 -7.82 -4.23 -10.87
C TYR A 178 -7.47 -5.13 -12.05
N GLY A 179 -7.96 -4.81 -13.25
CA GLY A 179 -7.62 -5.53 -14.48
C GLY A 179 -6.11 -5.47 -14.77
N LEU A 180 -5.50 -4.28 -14.64
CA LEU A 180 -4.06 -4.11 -14.79
C LEU A 180 -3.28 -4.84 -13.70
N ALA A 181 -3.72 -4.74 -12.44
CA ALA A 181 -3.12 -5.47 -11.33
C ALA A 181 -3.15 -6.98 -11.52
N ALA A 182 -4.27 -7.51 -12.04
CA ALA A 182 -4.42 -8.93 -12.32
C ALA A 182 -3.47 -9.36 -13.45
N PHE A 183 -3.39 -8.60 -14.54
CA PHE A 183 -2.44 -8.84 -15.63
C PHE A 183 -0.98 -8.90 -15.12
N LEU A 184 -0.60 -8.00 -14.21
CA LEU A 184 0.74 -8.01 -13.61
C LEU A 184 0.95 -9.22 -12.71
N ALA A 185 -0.01 -9.52 -11.83
CA ALA A 185 0.06 -10.66 -10.90
C ALA A 185 0.09 -12.02 -11.61
N GLU A 186 -0.43 -12.12 -12.85
CA GLU A 186 -0.31 -13.32 -13.66
C GLU A 186 1.16 -13.70 -13.96
N HIS A 187 2.04 -12.71 -14.09
CA HIS A 187 3.41 -12.84 -14.58
C HIS A 187 4.47 -12.53 -13.53
N LEU A 188 4.12 -11.78 -12.47
CA LEU A 188 5.06 -11.22 -11.52
C LEU A 188 4.66 -11.54 -10.07
N PRO A 189 5.64 -11.74 -9.16
CA PRO A 189 5.39 -11.97 -7.74
C PRO A 189 5.10 -10.64 -7.02
N VAL A 190 3.97 -10.02 -7.36
CA VAL A 190 3.47 -8.78 -6.74
C VAL A 190 2.34 -9.12 -5.76
N GLN A 191 2.30 -8.51 -4.58
CA GLN A 191 1.27 -8.80 -3.56
C GLN A 191 0.57 -7.53 -3.11
N VAL A 192 -0.76 -7.53 -2.97
CA VAL A 192 -1.48 -6.33 -2.53
C VAL A 192 -1.01 -5.91 -1.13
N SER A 193 -0.76 -4.60 -0.93
CA SER A 193 -0.43 -4.03 0.37
C SER A 193 -1.35 -2.86 0.70
N VAL A 194 -1.72 -2.76 1.98
CA VAL A 194 -2.49 -1.66 2.57
C VAL A 194 -1.65 -0.84 3.55
N VAL A 195 -0.38 -1.15 3.73
CA VAL A 195 0.49 -0.42 4.65
C VAL A 195 1.12 0.75 3.89
N SER A 196 0.75 1.97 4.29
CA SER A 196 1.34 3.19 3.73
C SER A 196 2.77 3.42 4.21
N LYS A 197 3.54 4.21 3.45
CA LYS A 197 4.86 4.71 3.90
C LYS A 197 4.78 5.41 5.26
N ALA A 198 3.67 6.08 5.56
CA ALA A 198 3.45 6.71 6.85
C ALA A 198 3.29 5.69 7.99
N GLN A 199 2.57 4.60 7.75
CA GLN A 199 2.46 3.49 8.71
C GLN A 199 3.78 2.73 8.88
N LYS A 200 4.58 2.58 7.80
CA LYS A 200 5.96 2.08 7.89
C LYS A 200 6.83 2.97 8.81
N GLY A 201 6.71 4.29 8.69
CA GLY A 201 7.39 5.23 9.61
C GLY A 201 6.92 5.10 11.05
N ALA A 202 5.62 5.02 11.27
CA ALA A 202 5.03 4.89 12.60
C ALA A 202 5.43 3.58 13.31
N ARG A 203 5.48 2.46 12.59
CA ARG A 203 5.83 1.14 13.18
C ARG A 203 7.28 1.08 13.66
N LEU A 204 8.19 1.89 13.11
CA LEU A 204 9.58 1.97 13.59
C LEU A 204 9.65 2.42 15.04
N ARG A 205 8.81 3.39 15.42
CA ARG A 205 8.76 3.93 16.77
C ARG A 205 7.92 3.08 17.72
N HIS A 206 6.71 2.74 17.30
CA HIS A 206 5.74 2.08 18.18
C HIS A 206 5.91 0.56 18.25
N ARG A 207 6.63 -0.05 17.29
CA ARG A 207 6.80 -1.50 17.14
C ARG A 207 5.46 -2.25 17.14
N LYS A 208 4.45 -1.65 16.51
CA LYS A 208 3.09 -2.18 16.40
C LYS A 208 2.75 -2.45 14.94
N ILE A 209 2.07 -3.55 14.71
CA ILE A 209 1.38 -3.85 13.46
C ILE A 209 -0.06 -3.41 13.64
N GLU A 210 -0.54 -2.52 12.78
CA GLU A 210 -1.92 -2.05 12.79
C GLU A 210 -2.80 -3.00 11.99
N LEU A 211 -3.72 -3.68 12.69
CA LEU A 211 -4.73 -4.52 12.04
C LEU A 211 -5.97 -3.68 11.70
N PRO A 212 -6.76 -4.09 10.68
CA PRO A 212 -8.05 -3.48 10.40
C PRO A 212 -8.97 -3.57 11.63
N ALA A 213 -9.89 -2.62 11.75
CA ALA A 213 -10.88 -2.64 12.82
C ALA A 213 -11.78 -3.87 12.68
N LYS A 214 -11.87 -4.68 13.75
CA LYS A 214 -12.70 -5.88 13.73
C LYS A 214 -14.19 -5.51 13.66
N PRO A 215 -14.97 -6.10 12.74
CA PRO A 215 -16.41 -5.88 12.67
C PRO A 215 -17.11 -6.30 13.97
N ALA A 216 -18.27 -5.69 14.24
CA ALA A 216 -19.10 -6.09 15.36
C ALA A 216 -19.62 -7.52 15.14
N ALA A 217 -19.94 -8.24 16.23
CA ALA A 217 -20.37 -9.64 16.14
C ALA A 217 -21.64 -9.86 15.28
N HIS A 218 -22.44 -8.81 15.07
CA HIS A 218 -23.67 -8.83 14.28
C HIS A 218 -23.50 -8.20 12.88
N SER A 219 -22.28 -7.86 12.48
CA SER A 219 -22.00 -7.39 11.13
C SER A 219 -22.24 -8.50 10.10
N ASP A 220 -22.47 -8.10 8.85
CA ASP A 220 -22.70 -9.04 7.77
C ASP A 220 -21.43 -9.83 7.38
N LEU A 221 -21.62 -10.90 6.59
CA LEU A 221 -20.52 -11.73 6.11
C LEU A 221 -19.52 -10.95 5.25
N LEU A 222 -19.98 -9.92 4.52
CA LEU A 222 -19.12 -9.12 3.66
C LEU A 222 -18.14 -8.27 4.48
N SER A 223 -18.59 -7.70 5.60
CA SER A 223 -17.76 -6.98 6.56
C SER A 223 -16.67 -7.87 7.15
N PHE A 224 -17.01 -9.12 7.50
CA PHE A 224 -16.03 -10.10 7.96
C PHE A 224 -15.07 -10.52 6.83
N ALA A 225 -15.54 -10.67 5.61
CA ALA A 225 -14.68 -10.95 4.45
C ALA A 225 -13.66 -9.82 4.24
N ALA A 226 -14.09 -8.56 4.25
CA ALA A 226 -13.22 -7.39 4.14
C ALA A 226 -12.16 -7.37 5.25
N TYR A 227 -12.58 -7.59 6.50
CA TYR A 227 -11.67 -7.65 7.65
C TYR A 227 -10.61 -8.75 7.51
N TRP A 228 -11.01 -9.98 7.18
CA TRP A 228 -10.06 -11.09 7.07
C TRP A 228 -9.14 -10.96 5.86
N TYR A 229 -9.64 -10.37 4.77
CA TYR A 229 -8.81 -10.02 3.62
C TYR A 229 -7.73 -9.00 4.00
N GLU A 230 -8.08 -7.87 4.62
CA GLU A 230 -7.08 -6.87 5.04
C GLU A 230 -6.15 -7.41 6.13
N ALA A 231 -6.64 -8.23 7.06
CA ALA A 231 -5.80 -8.90 8.05
C ALA A 231 -4.77 -9.82 7.38
N TRP A 232 -5.15 -10.55 6.34
CA TRP A 232 -4.20 -11.34 5.53
C TRP A 232 -3.11 -10.46 4.92
N LEU A 233 -3.47 -9.34 4.28
CA LEU A 233 -2.49 -8.42 3.68
C LEU A 233 -1.51 -7.86 4.73
N VAL A 234 -2.03 -7.46 5.89
CA VAL A 234 -1.23 -6.90 6.98
C VAL A 234 -0.28 -7.95 7.58
N TYR A 235 -0.75 -9.17 7.86
CA TYR A 235 0.12 -10.23 8.37
C TYR A 235 1.16 -10.68 7.34
N TRP A 236 0.80 -10.68 6.06
CA TRP A 236 1.75 -10.97 4.99
C TRP A 236 2.87 -9.94 4.97
N GLU A 237 2.57 -8.64 5.00
CA GLU A 237 3.61 -7.61 5.05
C GLU A 237 4.44 -7.68 6.36
N ALA A 238 3.78 -7.89 7.50
CA ALA A 238 4.45 -8.03 8.79
C ALA A 238 5.48 -9.16 8.80
N MET A 239 5.17 -10.30 8.17
CA MET A 239 6.07 -11.44 8.02
C MET A 239 7.39 -11.05 7.35
N TYR A 240 7.35 -10.27 6.26
CA TYR A 240 8.55 -9.82 5.54
C TYR A 240 9.27 -8.69 6.26
N TYR A 241 8.53 -7.77 6.88
CA TYR A 241 9.13 -6.68 7.65
C TYR A 241 9.92 -7.20 8.85
N LEU A 242 9.31 -8.08 9.65
CA LEU A 242 9.94 -8.66 10.84
C LEU A 242 10.89 -9.82 10.51
N LYS A 243 10.83 -10.34 9.28
CA LYS A 243 11.57 -11.52 8.82
C LYS A 243 11.35 -12.72 9.73
N ASP A 244 10.08 -12.95 10.06
CA ASP A 244 9.65 -13.96 11.03
C ASP A 244 8.55 -14.83 10.43
N GLU A 245 8.90 -16.07 10.07
CA GLU A 245 7.97 -17.03 9.49
C GLU A 245 6.81 -17.43 10.41
N ALA A 246 6.88 -17.14 11.71
CA ALA A 246 5.77 -17.40 12.64
C ALA A 246 4.49 -16.68 12.21
N PHE A 247 4.62 -15.56 11.48
CA PHE A 247 3.49 -14.82 10.90
C PHE A 247 2.76 -15.58 9.78
N LEU A 248 3.32 -16.68 9.24
CA LEU A 248 2.59 -17.54 8.32
C LEU A 248 1.37 -18.19 9.00
N HIS A 249 1.43 -18.46 10.31
CA HIS A 249 0.28 -19.00 11.05
C HIS A 249 -0.94 -18.05 11.02
N PRO A 250 -0.84 -16.77 11.46
CA PRO A 250 -1.95 -15.84 11.34
C PRO A 250 -2.34 -15.52 9.88
N VAL A 251 -1.42 -15.57 8.92
CA VAL A 251 -1.77 -15.52 7.48
C VAL A 251 -2.72 -16.66 7.11
N ARG A 252 -2.36 -17.91 7.39
CA ARG A 252 -3.19 -19.08 7.06
C ARG A 252 -4.52 -19.09 7.80
N HIS A 253 -4.53 -18.60 9.05
CA HIS A 253 -5.76 -18.39 9.80
C HIS A 253 -6.69 -17.39 9.09
N ALA A 254 -6.16 -16.23 8.67
CA ALA A 254 -6.94 -15.23 7.94
C ALA A 254 -7.52 -15.79 6.63
N LEU A 255 -6.75 -16.56 5.86
CA LEU A 255 -7.24 -17.26 4.66
C LEU A 255 -8.40 -18.20 4.97
N THR A 256 -8.27 -19.01 6.02
CA THR A 256 -9.30 -19.97 6.43
C THR A 256 -10.60 -19.26 6.80
N GLN A 257 -10.50 -18.16 7.57
CA GLN A 257 -11.68 -17.39 7.96
C GLN A 257 -12.31 -16.66 6.77
N LEU A 258 -11.47 -16.07 5.90
CA LEU A 258 -11.92 -15.42 4.67
C LEU A 258 -12.67 -16.40 3.76
N ALA A 259 -12.14 -17.61 3.58
CA ALA A 259 -12.72 -18.65 2.74
C ALA A 259 -14.17 -19.02 3.16
N GLN A 260 -14.50 -18.89 4.45
CA GLN A 260 -15.86 -19.11 4.96
C GLN A 260 -16.84 -18.01 4.54
N CYS A 261 -16.35 -16.80 4.27
CA CYS A 261 -17.14 -15.65 3.86
C CYS A 261 -17.27 -15.52 2.33
N LEU A 262 -16.45 -16.26 1.55
CA LEU A 262 -16.42 -16.16 0.09
C LEU A 262 -17.30 -17.20 -0.63
N PRO A 263 -17.71 -16.92 -1.89
CA PRO A 263 -18.34 -17.88 -2.78
C PRO A 263 -17.48 -19.13 -3.02
N GLU A 264 -18.12 -20.23 -3.40
CA GLU A 264 -17.49 -21.55 -3.58
C GLU A 264 -16.24 -21.52 -4.48
N ALA A 265 -16.30 -20.82 -5.61
CA ALA A 265 -15.18 -20.72 -6.55
C ALA A 265 -13.93 -20.07 -5.93
N LEU A 266 -14.09 -18.94 -5.23
CA LEU A 266 -12.97 -18.26 -4.56
C LEU A 266 -12.49 -19.03 -3.32
N ARG A 267 -13.41 -19.67 -2.59
CA ARG A 267 -13.09 -20.54 -1.47
C ARG A 267 -12.17 -21.68 -1.88
N ALA A 268 -12.47 -22.36 -2.99
CA ALA A 268 -11.64 -23.43 -3.51
C ALA A 268 -10.22 -22.95 -3.85
N GLN A 269 -10.10 -21.79 -4.53
CA GLN A 269 -8.80 -21.21 -4.87
C GLN A 269 -7.99 -20.79 -3.63
N LEU A 270 -8.63 -20.25 -2.59
CA LEU A 270 -7.94 -19.95 -1.32
C LEU A 270 -7.45 -21.22 -0.61
N HIS A 271 -8.21 -22.31 -0.64
CA HIS A 271 -7.77 -23.59 -0.09
C HIS A 271 -6.58 -24.16 -0.86
N ASP A 272 -6.57 -24.06 -2.19
CA ASP A 272 -5.44 -24.47 -3.01
C ASP A 272 -4.19 -23.64 -2.70
N LEU A 273 -4.34 -22.33 -2.52
CA LEU A 273 -3.25 -21.45 -2.09
C LEU A 273 -2.71 -21.82 -0.71
N ASP A 274 -3.58 -22.07 0.28
CA ASP A 274 -3.19 -22.49 1.62
C ASP A 274 -2.45 -23.83 1.60
N LYS A 275 -2.86 -24.76 0.72
CA LYS A 275 -2.16 -26.02 0.49
C LYS A 275 -0.76 -25.78 -0.08
N SER A 276 -0.60 -24.89 -1.06
CA SER A 276 0.72 -24.52 -1.59
C SER A 276 1.64 -23.96 -0.50
N TYR A 277 1.13 -23.17 0.45
CA TYR A 277 1.93 -22.75 1.62
C TYR A 277 2.33 -23.94 2.49
N GLY A 278 1.43 -24.90 2.69
CA GLY A 278 1.72 -26.13 3.42
C GLY A 278 2.80 -27.01 2.79
N GLU A 279 2.91 -26.99 1.46
CA GLU A 279 3.94 -27.74 0.72
C GLU A 279 5.34 -27.10 0.84
N ILE A 280 5.42 -25.79 1.08
CA ILE A 280 6.67 -25.03 1.26
C ILE A 280 7.15 -25.05 2.72
N LEU A 281 6.27 -25.25 3.70
CA LEU A 281 6.63 -25.30 5.13
C LEU A 281 7.81 -26.24 5.51
N PRO A 282 8.04 -27.38 4.85
CA PRO A 282 9.20 -28.23 5.13
C PRO A 282 10.56 -27.59 4.76
N SER A 283 10.56 -26.47 4.03
CA SER A 283 11.77 -25.74 3.67
C SER A 283 12.45 -25.14 4.90
N THR A 284 13.77 -24.95 4.81
CA THR A 284 14.53 -24.30 5.88
C THR A 284 14.02 -22.86 6.10
N PRO A 285 13.94 -22.35 7.35
CA PRO A 285 13.43 -21.01 7.65
C PRO A 285 14.01 -19.89 6.76
N SER A 286 15.32 -19.96 6.47
CA SER A 286 16.01 -18.98 5.63
C SER A 286 15.54 -18.95 4.17
N ARG A 287 14.96 -20.03 3.65
CA ARG A 287 14.44 -20.14 2.27
C ARG A 287 12.93 -19.98 2.20
N LEU A 288 12.23 -20.23 3.30
CA LEU A 288 10.77 -20.19 3.35
C LEU A 288 10.21 -18.84 2.86
N LEU A 289 10.74 -17.72 3.35
CA LEU A 289 10.30 -16.39 2.94
C LEU A 289 10.59 -16.13 1.45
N GLU A 290 11.72 -16.59 0.93
CA GLU A 290 12.08 -16.44 -0.49
C GLU A 290 11.13 -17.25 -1.39
N GLU A 291 10.85 -18.50 -1.02
CA GLU A 291 9.94 -19.39 -1.75
C GLU A 291 8.49 -18.88 -1.71
N LEU A 292 8.03 -18.38 -0.55
CA LEU A 292 6.71 -17.75 -0.42
C LEU A 292 6.61 -16.46 -1.25
N ALA A 293 7.66 -15.65 -1.28
CA ALA A 293 7.68 -14.41 -2.05
C ALA A 293 7.60 -14.66 -3.55
N ALA A 294 8.19 -15.77 -4.02
CA ALA A 294 8.21 -16.16 -5.43
C ALA A 294 6.83 -16.61 -5.95
N LEU A 295 5.90 -16.97 -5.07
CA LEU A 295 4.57 -17.45 -5.46
C LEU A 295 3.72 -16.34 -6.06
N THR A 296 3.59 -16.34 -7.39
CA THR A 296 2.67 -15.44 -8.11
C THR A 296 1.21 -15.67 -7.70
N ASN A 297 0.84 -16.92 -7.38
CA ASN A 297 -0.51 -17.27 -6.94
C ASN A 297 -0.97 -16.48 -5.70
N THR A 298 -0.07 -16.14 -4.77
CA THR A 298 -0.41 -15.26 -3.64
C THR A 298 -0.93 -13.93 -4.13
N GLY A 299 -0.19 -13.29 -5.04
CA GLY A 299 -0.55 -12.03 -5.67
C GLY A 299 -1.86 -12.09 -6.44
N LYS A 300 -1.98 -13.10 -7.31
CA LYS A 300 -3.20 -13.33 -8.11
C LYS A 300 -4.43 -13.43 -7.23
N MET A 301 -4.30 -14.16 -6.13
CA MET A 301 -5.41 -14.40 -5.22
C MET A 301 -5.76 -13.16 -4.40
N MET A 302 -4.77 -12.38 -3.94
CA MET A 302 -5.03 -11.09 -3.30
C MET A 302 -5.79 -10.15 -4.24
N VAL A 303 -5.31 -9.97 -5.47
CA VAL A 303 -5.96 -9.10 -6.47
C VAL A 303 -7.38 -9.58 -6.80
N THR A 304 -7.56 -10.88 -7.03
CA THR A 304 -8.87 -11.46 -7.39
C THR A 304 -9.89 -11.32 -6.27
N THR A 305 -9.50 -11.62 -5.02
CA THR A 305 -10.37 -11.45 -3.87
C THR A 305 -10.70 -9.98 -3.61
N GLY A 306 -9.70 -9.09 -3.69
CA GLY A 306 -9.92 -7.64 -3.56
C GLY A 306 -10.89 -7.10 -4.61
N ARG A 307 -10.73 -7.52 -5.88
CA ARG A 307 -11.66 -7.15 -6.96
C ARG A 307 -13.09 -7.60 -6.66
N TRP A 308 -13.28 -8.85 -6.25
CA TRP A 308 -14.60 -9.38 -5.93
C TRP A 308 -15.25 -8.61 -4.77
N LEU A 309 -14.50 -8.35 -3.70
CA LEU A 309 -14.98 -7.62 -2.52
C LEU A 309 -15.46 -6.21 -2.90
N ASN A 310 -14.70 -5.47 -3.70
CA ASN A 310 -15.09 -4.13 -4.14
C ASN A 310 -16.30 -4.10 -5.09
N GLN A 311 -16.53 -5.18 -5.85
CA GLN A 311 -17.74 -5.32 -6.67
C GLN A 311 -18.99 -5.54 -5.83
N GLN A 312 -18.88 -6.03 -4.59
CA GLN A 312 -20.03 -6.19 -3.69
C GLN A 312 -20.41 -4.92 -2.94
N THR A 313 -19.48 -3.97 -2.83
CA THR A 313 -19.66 -2.70 -2.10
C THR A 313 -19.98 -1.51 -2.99
N SER A 314 -19.96 -1.69 -4.32
CA SER A 314 -20.20 -0.63 -5.32
C SER A 314 -21.66 -0.53 -5.74
#